data_AF-A0A3D3PAX2-F1
#
_entry.id   AF-A0A3D3PAX2-F1
#
_cell.length_a   1.000
_cell.length_b   1.000
_cell.length_c   1.000
_cell.angle_alpha   90.00
_cell.angle_beta   90.00
_cell.angle_gamma   90.00
#
_symmetry.space_group_name_H-M   'P 1'
#
loop_
_entity.id
_entity.type
_entity.pdbx_description
1 polymer ?
#
loop_
_entity_poly.entity_id
_entity_poly.type
_entity_poly.pdbx_seq_one_letter_code
_entity_poly.pdbx_strand_id
1 'polypeptide(L)'
;MKKPTIIKSYRQLSDASLGLKASAILDALTGNPDFAALEPAVTALMALHDTYAAALVKAAGKESTAIALKNEAREILLEALRLLGHSVEFHCAGSDS
;
A
#
# COMPACT_ATOMS: atom_id res chain seq x y z
N MET A 1 -21.05 15.50 11.14
CA MET A 1 -19.89 14.58 11.21
C MET A 1 -18.90 14.97 10.12
N LYS A 2 -17.62 15.17 10.44
CA LYS A 2 -16.58 15.26 9.40
C LYS A 2 -16.46 13.86 8.80
N LYS A 3 -16.70 13.71 7.50
CA LYS A 3 -16.45 12.45 6.81
C LYS A 3 -14.97 12.10 7.00
N PRO A 4 -14.61 10.89 7.48
CA PRO A 4 -13.22 10.50 7.57
C PRO A 4 -12.63 10.51 6.16
N THR A 5 -11.66 11.40 5.94
CA THR A 5 -10.99 11.52 4.64
C THR A 5 -9.89 10.46 4.59
N ILE A 6 -9.99 9.53 3.64
CA ILE A 6 -8.92 8.57 3.40
C ILE A 6 -7.67 9.32 2.94
N ILE A 7 -6.52 8.98 3.51
CA ILE A 7 -5.23 9.51 3.08
C ILE A 7 -4.93 8.92 1.69
N LYS A 8 -4.92 9.77 0.66
CA LYS A 8 -4.67 9.38 -0.75
C LYS A 8 -3.27 9.74 -1.24
N SER A 9 -2.46 10.39 -0.40
CA SER A 9 -1.08 10.76 -0.70
C SER A 9 -0.17 10.26 0.42
N TYR A 10 0.55 9.19 0.12
CA TYR A 10 1.55 8.60 1.00
C TYR A 10 2.97 9.10 0.66
N ARG A 11 3.09 10.01 -0.31
CA ARG A 11 4.37 10.49 -0.87
C ARG A 11 5.28 11.15 0.18
N GLN A 12 4.69 11.78 1.19
CA GLN A 12 5.38 12.45 2.28
C GLN A 12 5.91 11.50 3.37
N LEU A 13 5.54 10.22 3.34
CA LEU A 13 6.02 9.26 4.33
C LEU A 13 7.50 8.95 4.12
N SER A 14 8.27 8.81 5.21
CA SER A 14 9.61 8.22 5.11
C SER A 14 9.53 6.78 4.59
N ASP A 15 10.65 6.21 4.15
CA ASP A 15 10.68 4.81 3.69
C ASP A 15 10.20 3.83 4.79
N ALA A 16 10.65 4.05 6.04
CA ALA A 16 10.20 3.28 7.19
C ALA A 16 8.69 3.47 7.47
N SER A 17 8.21 4.72 7.44
CA SER A 17 6.80 5.02 7.70
C SER A 17 5.88 4.46 6.63
N LEU A 18 6.31 4.44 5.36
CA LEU A 18 5.56 3.85 4.26
C LEU A 18 5.45 2.33 4.45
N GLY A 19 6.55 1.65 4.76
CA GLY A 19 6.55 0.21 5.02
C GLY A 19 5.63 -0.19 6.17
N LEU A 20 5.68 0.54 7.29
CA LEU A 20 4.80 0.30 8.44
C LEU A 20 3.33 0.55 8.10
N LYS A 21 3.03 1.62 7.35
CA LYS A 21 1.65 1.95 6.98
C LYS A 21 1.06 0.92 6.02
N ALA A 22 1.84 0.46 5.05
CA ALA A 22 1.43 -0.60 4.13
C ALA A 22 1.17 -1.92 4.89
N SER A 23 2.06 -2.31 5.81
CA SER A 23 1.85 -3.49 6.67
C SER A 23 0.54 -3.39 7.45
N ALA A 24 0.30 -2.27 8.13
CA ALA A 24 -0.91 -2.09 8.92
C ALA A 24 -2.21 -2.16 8.08
N ILE A 25 -2.16 -1.71 6.82
CA ILE A 25 -3.30 -1.82 5.90
C ILE A 25 -3.51 -3.27 5.47
N LEU A 26 -2.44 -3.99 5.16
CA LEU A 26 -2.49 -5.42 4.82
C LEU A 26 -3.07 -6.21 6.00
N ASP A 27 -2.54 -6.02 7.21
CA ASP A 27 -3.01 -6.70 8.43
C ASP A 27 -4.50 -6.45 8.72
N ALA A 28 -5.02 -5.28 8.36
CA ALA A 28 -6.43 -4.92 8.58
C ALA A 28 -7.39 -5.54 7.54
N LEU A 29 -6.89 -5.86 6.34
CA LEU A 29 -7.70 -6.35 5.22
C LEU A 29 -7.56 -7.86 5.00
N THR A 30 -6.38 -8.42 5.27
CA THR A 30 -6.10 -9.84 5.09
C THR A 30 -7.00 -10.70 5.96
N GLY A 31 -7.72 -11.63 5.35
CA GLY A 31 -8.60 -12.55 6.07
C GLY A 31 -9.85 -11.88 6.64
N ASN A 32 -10.12 -10.62 6.27
CA ASN A 32 -11.33 -9.93 6.68
C ASN A 32 -12.49 -10.34 5.75
N PRO A 33 -13.53 -11.05 6.25
CA PRO A 33 -14.63 -11.51 5.41
C PRO A 33 -15.43 -10.36 4.81
N ASP A 34 -15.48 -9.20 5.47
CA ASP A 34 -16.19 -8.02 4.97
C ASP A 34 -15.51 -7.44 3.71
N PHE A 35 -14.23 -7.74 3.48
CA PHE A 35 -13.48 -7.30 2.32
C PHE A 35 -12.99 -8.46 1.44
N ALA A 36 -13.63 -9.63 1.50
CA ALA A 36 -13.22 -10.81 0.74
C ALA A 36 -13.10 -10.56 -0.78
N ALA A 37 -13.92 -9.67 -1.33
CA ALA A 37 -13.86 -9.27 -2.74
C ALA A 37 -12.57 -8.51 -3.11
N LEU A 38 -11.85 -7.97 -2.12
CA LEU A 38 -10.59 -7.24 -2.30
C LEU A 38 -9.36 -8.13 -2.11
N GLU A 39 -9.50 -9.40 -1.73
CA GLU A 39 -8.38 -10.33 -1.50
C GLU A 39 -7.38 -10.40 -2.66
N PRO A 40 -7.80 -10.42 -3.95
CA PRO A 40 -6.83 -10.35 -5.06
C PRO A 40 -5.97 -9.08 -5.04
N ALA A 41 -6.56 -7.94 -4.69
CA ALA A 41 -5.85 -6.66 -4.59
C ALA A 41 -4.95 -6.61 -3.35
N VAL A 42 -5.38 -7.20 -2.24
CA VAL A 42 -4.58 -7.35 -1.01
C VAL A 42 -3.35 -8.22 -1.29
N THR A 43 -3.53 -9.37 -1.96
CA THR A 43 -2.43 -10.27 -2.35
C THR A 43 -1.43 -9.57 -3.28
N ALA A 44 -1.92 -8.82 -4.26
CA ALA A 44 -1.05 -8.04 -5.14
C ALA A 44 -0.26 -6.97 -4.36
N LEU A 45 -0.91 -6.29 -3.40
CA LEU A 45 -0.26 -5.29 -2.56
C LEU A 45 0.81 -5.92 -1.64
N MET A 46 0.58 -7.13 -1.11
CA MET A 46 1.59 -7.87 -0.33
C MET A 46 2.86 -8.10 -1.15
N ALA A 47 2.74 -8.58 -2.39
CA ALA A 47 3.89 -8.80 -3.26
C ALA A 47 4.66 -7.51 -3.57
N LEU A 48 3.96 -6.39 -3.74
CA LEU A 48 4.57 -5.08 -3.95
C LEU A 48 5.28 -4.56 -2.69
N HIS A 49 4.69 -4.79 -1.51
CA HIS A 49 5.31 -4.46 -0.23
C HIS A 49 6.61 -5.25 0.00
N ASP A 50 6.60 -6.56 -0.25
CA ASP A 50 7.79 -7.41 -0.16
C ASP A 50 8.87 -6.96 -1.14
N THR A 51 8.48 -6.63 -2.38
CA THR A 51 9.39 -6.11 -3.40
C THR A 51 10.05 -4.80 -2.96
N TYR A 52 9.26 -3.87 -2.42
CA TYR A 52 9.76 -2.61 -1.88
C TYR A 52 10.69 -2.81 -0.69
N ALA A 53 10.33 -3.69 0.26
CA ALA A 53 11.16 -4.02 1.41
C ALA A 53 12.51 -4.62 0.99
N ALA A 54 12.51 -5.54 0.03
CA ALA A 54 13.74 -6.12 -0.51
C ALA A 54 14.60 -5.07 -1.24
N ALA A 55 13.99 -4.17 -2.01
CA ALA A 55 14.69 -3.08 -2.69
C ALA A 55 15.28 -2.07 -1.69
N LEU A 56 14.59 -1.79 -0.58
CA LEU A 56 15.07 -0.93 0.49
C LEU A 56 16.34 -1.49 1.15
N VAL A 57 16.37 -2.80 1.43
CA VAL A 57 17.56 -3.47 1.98
C VAL A 57 18.73 -3.38 1.00
N LYS A 58 18.51 -3.62 -0.30
CA LYS A 58 19.56 -3.51 -1.33
C LYS A 58 20.11 -2.08 -1.46
N ALA A 59 19.23 -1.08 -1.40
CA ALA A 59 19.62 0.32 -1.46
C ALA A 59 20.48 0.78 -0.26
N ALA A 60 20.54 0.02 0.84
CA ALA A 60 21.43 0.30 1.96
C ALA A 60 22.92 0.30 1.55
N GLY A 61 23.28 -0.44 0.50
CA GLY A 61 24.61 -0.44 -0.11
C GLY A 61 24.97 0.87 -0.84
N LYS A 62 24.02 1.82 -0.96
CA LYS A 62 24.17 3.12 -1.64
C LYS A 62 24.52 3.05 -3.13
N GLU A 63 24.33 1.90 -3.76
CA GLU A 63 24.46 1.76 -5.20
C GLU A 63 23.34 2.55 -5.91
N SER A 64 23.71 3.35 -6.91
CA SER A 64 22.77 4.24 -7.61
C SER A 64 21.64 3.48 -8.30
N THR A 65 21.94 2.33 -8.88
CA THR A 65 20.97 1.40 -9.48
C THR A 65 20.00 0.84 -8.45
N ALA A 66 20.49 0.40 -7.29
CA ALA A 66 19.65 -0.08 -6.20
C ALA A 66 18.73 1.02 -5.63
N ILE A 67 19.23 2.26 -5.53
CA ILE A 67 18.42 3.41 -5.11
C ILE A 67 17.31 3.71 -6.14
N ALA A 68 17.63 3.66 -7.44
CA ALA A 68 16.64 3.87 -8.50
C ALA A 68 15.53 2.81 -8.44
N LEU A 69 15.90 1.53 -8.34
CA LEU A 69 14.95 0.42 -8.21
C LEU A 69 14.06 0.53 -6.96
N LYS A 70 14.63 0.97 -5.82
CA LYS A 70 13.86 1.24 -4.61
C LYS A 70 12.85 2.37 -4.83
N ASN A 71 13.24 3.46 -5.48
CA ASN A 71 12.34 4.58 -5.75
C ASN A 71 11.22 4.19 -6.73
N GLU A 72 11.52 3.35 -7.72
CA GLU A 72 10.51 2.79 -8.63
C GLU A 72 9.51 1.91 -7.87
N ALA A 73 10.01 0.96 -7.07
CA ALA A 73 9.16 0.10 -6.23
C ALA A 73 8.31 0.92 -5.25
N ARG A 74 8.84 2.03 -4.74
CA ARG A 74 8.12 2.98 -3.89
C ARG A 74 6.93 3.59 -4.62
N GLU A 75 7.12 4.14 -5.81
CA GLU A 75 6.03 4.77 -6.58
C GLU A 75 4.95 3.75 -6.96
N ILE A 76 5.34 2.53 -7.33
CA ILE A 76 4.40 1.43 -7.60
C ILE A 76 3.59 1.09 -6.34
N LEU A 77 4.23 0.96 -5.19
CA LEU A 77 3.56 0.70 -3.91
C LEU A 77 2.59 1.83 -3.53
N LEU A 78 2.99 3.10 -3.73
CA LEU A 78 2.15 4.27 -3.47
C LEU A 78 0.87 4.24 -4.31
N GLU A 79 0.99 3.92 -5.59
CA GLU A 79 -0.17 3.84 -6.49
C GLU A 79 -1.09 2.67 -6.13
N ALA A 80 -0.52 1.50 -5.81
CA ALA A 80 -1.30 0.35 -5.37
C ALA A 80 -2.08 0.64 -4.06
N LEU A 81 -1.46 1.32 -3.09
CA LEU A 81 -2.13 1.75 -1.85
C LEU A 81 -3.28 2.72 -2.13
N ARG A 82 -3.12 3.62 -3.10
CA ARG A 82 -4.16 4.57 -3.51
C ARG A 82 -5.33 3.85 -4.17
N LEU A 83 -5.05 2.92 -5.10
CA LEU A 83 -6.07 2.14 -5.79
C LEU A 83 -6.87 1.24 -4.82
N LEU A 84 -6.17 0.61 -3.86
CA LEU A 84 -6.82 -0.17 -2.81
C LEU A 84 -7.74 0.71 -1.96
N GLY A 85 -7.27 1.90 -1.56
CA GLY A 85 -8.10 2.86 -0.84
C GLY A 85 -9.38 3.24 -1.60
N HIS A 86 -9.30 3.43 -2.92
CA HIS A 86 -10.47 3.68 -3.74
C HIS A 86 -11.41 2.47 -3.82
N SER A 87 -10.86 1.27 -3.90
CA SER A 87 -11.64 0.02 -3.93
C SER A 87 -12.40 -0.18 -2.63
N VAL A 88 -11.79 0.13 -1.49
CA VAL A 88 -12.44 0.13 -0.17
C VAL A 88 -13.55 1.18 -0.10
N GLU A 89 -13.31 2.42 -0.56
CA GLU A 89 -14.36 3.45 -0.62
C GLU A 89 -15.56 2.99 -1.45
N PHE A 90 -15.32 2.40 -2.62
CA PHE A 90 -16.37 1.90 -3.49
C PHE A 90 -17.14 0.74 -2.85
N HIS A 91 -16.43 -0.20 -2.24
CA HIS A 91 -17.02 -1.34 -1.54
C HIS A 91 -17.95 -0.89 -0.40
N CYS A 92 -17.53 0.09 0.40
CA CYS A 92 -18.32 0.63 1.50
C CYS A 92 -19.45 1.58 1.04
N ALA A 93 -19.29 2.29 -0.08
CA ALA A 93 -20.34 3.17 -0.61
C ALA A 93 -21.45 2.39 -1.33
N GLY A 94 -21.15 1.21 -1.86
CA GLY A 94 -22.13 0.32 -2.50
C GLY A 94 -22.98 -0.49 -1.52
N SER A 95 -22.68 -0.46 -0.23
CA SER A 95 -23.41 -1.21 0.81
C SER A 95 -24.62 -0.46 1.39
N ASP A 96 -24.87 0.79 0.96
CA ASP A 96 -26.04 1.61 1.33
C ASP A 96 -27.24 1.39 0.37
N SER A 97 -27.59 0.14 0.04
CA SER A 97 -28.78 -0.22 -0.77
C SER A 97 -29.89 -0.82 0.07
#